data_AF-A0A917N3K2-F1
#
_entry.id   AF-A0A917N3K2-F1
#
_cell.length_a   1.000
_cell.length_b   1.000
_cell.length_c   1.000
_cell.angle_alpha   90.00
_cell.angle_beta   90.00
_cell.angle_gamma   90.00
#
_symmetry.space_group_name_H-M   'P 1'
#
loop_
_entity.id
_entity.type
_entity.pdbx_description
1 polymer ?
#
loop_
_entity_poly.entity_id
_entity_poly.type
_entity_poly.pdbx_seq_one_letter_code
_entity_poly.pdbx_strand_id
1 'polypeptide(L)'
;MFKLVLVLGKIESSEVMFALKNSKYYEIVSYLLIGVLTTVVYFIVRFSVFSLTEAGIISVIVAQIAAILFAFVTNKVIVFKNKAQSIREFFVQFVTFCLARGFVFMLDIGITLVTVELYSDFFITILRLNEINFGKGLFSWSVLSNYIGNAVNLNAFIFALITQVLAIIINYILSKYFVFKKK
;
A
#
# COMPACT_ATOMS: atom_id res chain seq x y z
N MET A 1 13.17 -46.52 -12.22
CA MET A 1 12.15 -46.26 -11.19
C MET A 1 12.40 -44.93 -10.45
N PHE A 2 13.57 -44.69 -9.83
CA PHE A 2 13.88 -43.43 -9.10
C PHE A 2 13.76 -42.12 -9.91
N LYS A 3 14.20 -42.09 -11.17
CA LYS A 3 14.02 -40.91 -12.05
C LYS A 3 12.55 -40.57 -12.33
N LEU A 4 11.67 -41.57 -12.36
CA LEU A 4 10.25 -41.38 -12.64
C LEU A 4 9.53 -40.72 -11.45
N VAL A 5 9.87 -41.14 -10.22
CA VAL A 5 9.33 -40.58 -8.98
C VAL A 5 9.76 -39.12 -8.78
N LEU A 6 11.03 -38.79 -9.08
CA LEU A 6 11.50 -37.41 -9.03
C LEU A 6 10.83 -36.49 -10.07
N VAL A 7 10.58 -37.01 -11.27
CA VAL A 7 9.89 -36.25 -12.33
C VAL A 7 8.42 -36.02 -11.97
N LEU A 8 7.72 -37.05 -11.49
CA LEU A 8 6.32 -36.92 -11.06
C LEU A 8 6.17 -35.95 -9.87
N GLY A 9 7.05 -36.03 -8.86
CA GLY A 9 7.04 -35.07 -7.76
C GLY A 9 7.34 -33.63 -8.19
N LYS A 10 8.14 -33.43 -9.25
CA LYS A 10 8.41 -32.10 -9.84
C LYS A 10 7.21 -31.56 -10.62
N ILE A 11 6.48 -32.44 -11.30
CA ILE A 11 5.26 -32.09 -12.05
C ILE A 11 4.16 -31.68 -11.06
N GLU A 12 3.92 -32.49 -10.03
CA GLU A 12 2.91 -32.22 -9.00
C GLU A 12 3.20 -30.90 -8.27
N SER A 13 4.46 -30.65 -7.90
CA SER A 13 4.85 -29.37 -7.28
C SER A 13 4.77 -28.17 -8.24
N SER A 14 4.98 -28.37 -9.55
CA SER A 14 4.78 -27.31 -10.56
C SER A 14 3.30 -26.98 -10.80
N GLU A 15 2.43 -27.99 -10.76
CA GLU A 15 0.97 -27.84 -10.87
C GLU A 15 0.38 -27.19 -9.62
N VAL A 16 0.84 -27.60 -8.43
CA VAL A 16 0.47 -26.96 -7.17
C VAL A 16 0.93 -25.50 -7.16
N MET A 17 2.16 -25.20 -7.61
CA MET A 17 2.57 -23.80 -7.74
C MET A 17 1.70 -23.05 -8.75
N PHE A 18 1.38 -23.66 -9.89
CA PHE A 18 0.52 -23.03 -10.88
C PHE A 18 -0.87 -22.71 -10.31
N ALA A 19 -1.47 -23.64 -9.57
CA ALA A 19 -2.74 -23.46 -8.87
C ALA A 19 -2.66 -22.37 -7.81
N LEU A 20 -1.60 -22.36 -6.98
CA LEU A 20 -1.35 -21.31 -6.00
C LEU A 20 -1.23 -19.93 -6.67
N LYS A 21 -0.45 -19.83 -7.75
CA LYS A 21 -0.27 -18.58 -8.50
C LYS A 21 -1.56 -18.08 -9.16
N ASN A 22 -2.56 -18.93 -9.33
CA ASN A 22 -3.87 -18.56 -9.87
C ASN A 22 -4.96 -18.37 -8.79
N SER A 23 -4.61 -18.61 -7.53
CA SER A 23 -5.52 -18.43 -6.41
C SER A 23 -5.76 -16.94 -6.09
N LYS A 24 -6.96 -16.63 -5.58
CA LYS A 24 -7.31 -15.30 -5.08
C LYS A 24 -6.38 -14.84 -3.94
N TYR A 25 -5.90 -15.78 -3.12
CA TYR A 25 -4.98 -15.49 -2.02
C TYR A 25 -3.62 -15.02 -2.51
N TYR A 26 -3.05 -15.67 -3.54
CA TYR A 26 -1.80 -15.21 -4.15
C TYR A 26 -1.92 -13.80 -4.72
N GLU A 27 -3.05 -13.47 -5.35
CA GLU A 27 -3.30 -12.14 -5.88
C GLU A 27 -3.30 -11.07 -4.78
N ILE A 28 -4.04 -11.29 -3.68
CA ILE A 28 -4.11 -10.35 -2.55
C ILE A 28 -2.74 -10.20 -1.86
N VAL A 29 -2.07 -11.32 -1.55
CA VAL A 29 -0.77 -11.32 -0.88
C VAL A 29 0.29 -10.65 -1.76
N SER A 30 0.31 -10.96 -3.06
CA SER A 30 1.25 -10.31 -3.99
C SER A 30 0.97 -8.81 -4.11
N TYR A 31 -0.29 -8.38 -4.14
CA TYR A 31 -0.63 -6.96 -4.15
C TYR A 31 -0.10 -6.22 -2.92
N LEU A 32 -0.27 -6.83 -1.73
CA LEU A 32 0.26 -6.30 -0.47
C LEU A 32 1.80 -6.21 -0.49
N LEU A 33 2.47 -7.28 -0.91
CA LEU A 33 3.94 -7.31 -1.01
C LEU A 33 4.48 -6.28 -1.99
N ILE A 34 3.83 -6.11 -3.15
CA ILE A 34 4.18 -5.05 -4.10
C ILE A 34 3.97 -3.67 -3.50
N GLY A 35 2.95 -3.49 -2.66
CA GLY A 35 2.75 -2.26 -1.87
C GLY A 35 3.96 -1.94 -1.00
N VAL A 36 4.44 -2.90 -0.20
CA VAL A 36 5.64 -2.74 0.64
C VAL A 36 6.88 -2.44 -0.22
N LEU A 37 7.06 -3.19 -1.31
CA LEU A 37 8.20 -2.99 -2.22
C LEU A 37 8.16 -1.61 -2.90
N THR A 38 6.97 -1.09 -3.19
CA THR A 38 6.78 0.27 -3.72
C THR A 38 7.30 1.32 -2.75
N THR A 39 7.05 1.14 -1.45
CA THR A 39 7.58 2.03 -0.41
C THR A 39 9.11 1.97 -0.32
N VAL A 40 9.68 0.78 -0.46
CA VAL A 40 11.15 0.62 -0.53
C VAL A 40 11.71 1.37 -1.75
N VAL A 41 11.12 1.20 -2.93
CA VAL A 41 11.52 1.92 -4.15
C VAL A 41 11.40 3.44 -3.95
N TYR A 42 10.31 3.90 -3.34
CA TYR A 42 10.13 5.31 -3.01
C TYR A 42 11.29 5.86 -2.18
N PHE A 43 11.65 5.19 -1.08
CA PHE A 43 12.73 5.66 -0.21
C PHE A 43 14.09 5.64 -0.91
N ILE A 44 14.40 4.58 -1.67
CA ILE A 44 15.65 4.51 -2.44
C ILE A 44 15.75 5.70 -3.40
N VAL A 45 14.72 5.91 -4.23
CA VAL A 45 14.74 7.00 -5.22
C VAL A 45 14.79 8.36 -4.52
N ARG A 46 14.03 8.55 -3.44
CA ARG A 46 14.02 9.81 -2.69
C ARG A 46 15.40 10.15 -2.16
N PHE A 47 16.05 9.23 -1.45
CA PHE A 47 17.36 9.49 -0.85
C PHE A 47 18.45 9.66 -1.91
N SER A 48 18.42 8.87 -3.00
CA SER A 48 19.37 9.03 -4.10
C SER A 48 19.22 10.40 -4.78
N VAL A 49 18.00 10.83 -5.13
CA VAL A 49 17.78 12.13 -5.76
C VAL A 49 18.11 13.28 -4.81
N PHE A 50 17.76 13.15 -3.52
CA PHE A 50 18.10 14.15 -2.52
C PHE A 50 19.62 14.30 -2.36
N SER A 51 20.38 13.19 -2.34
CA SER A 51 21.85 13.26 -2.25
C SER A 51 22.53 13.91 -3.45
N LEU A 52 21.89 13.93 -4.61
CA LEU A 52 22.44 14.50 -5.84
C LEU A 52 22.00 15.95 -6.08
N THR A 53 20.86 16.36 -5.53
CA THR A 53 20.23 17.65 -5.86
C THR A 53 20.06 18.57 -4.66
N GLU A 54 20.10 18.03 -3.43
CA GLU A 54 19.77 18.71 -2.16
C GLU A 54 18.35 19.34 -2.14
N ALA A 55 17.56 19.13 -3.19
CA ALA A 55 16.24 19.70 -3.37
C ALA A 55 15.18 18.74 -2.82
N GLY A 56 14.73 19.00 -1.58
CA GLY A 56 13.75 18.17 -0.88
C GLY A 56 12.47 17.93 -1.69
N ILE A 57 11.85 18.98 -2.23
CA ILE A 57 10.59 18.87 -2.99
C ILE A 57 10.78 18.05 -4.28
N ILE A 58 11.86 18.31 -5.02
CA ILE A 58 12.15 17.58 -6.28
C ILE A 58 12.36 16.09 -5.98
N SER A 59 13.10 15.76 -4.93
CA SER A 59 13.32 14.37 -4.51
C SER A 59 12.01 13.63 -4.21
N VAL A 60 11.05 14.30 -3.58
CA VAL A 60 9.73 13.74 -3.26
C VAL A 60 8.89 13.52 -4.52
N ILE A 61 8.85 14.49 -5.42
CA ILE A 61 8.08 14.40 -6.67
C ILE A 61 8.62 13.25 -7.53
N VAL A 62 9.93 13.19 -7.74
CA VAL A 62 10.56 12.13 -8.56
C VAL A 62 10.33 10.76 -7.93
N ALA A 63 10.50 10.63 -6.62
CA ALA A 63 10.25 9.38 -5.90
C ALA A 63 8.79 8.91 -6.02
N GLN A 64 7.83 9.84 -5.91
CA GLN A 64 6.41 9.51 -6.09
C GLN A 64 6.10 9.01 -7.50
N ILE A 65 6.63 9.67 -8.53
CA ILE A 65 6.44 9.25 -9.93
C ILE A 65 7.02 7.85 -10.14
N ALA A 66 8.25 7.61 -9.68
CA ALA A 66 8.91 6.31 -9.77
C ALA A 66 8.13 5.21 -9.05
N ALA A 67 7.62 5.49 -7.84
CA ALA A 67 6.83 4.56 -7.06
C ALA A 67 5.48 4.22 -7.73
N ILE A 68 4.80 5.21 -8.33
CA ILE A 68 3.55 4.98 -9.08
C ILE A 68 3.81 4.11 -10.31
N LEU A 69 4.86 4.42 -11.09
CA LEU A 69 5.23 3.64 -12.27
C LEU A 69 5.59 2.20 -11.90
N PHE A 70 6.42 2.03 -10.86
CA PHE A 70 6.80 0.71 -10.36
C PHE A 70 5.59 -0.11 -9.94
N ALA A 71 4.71 0.46 -9.12
CA ALA A 71 3.50 -0.22 -8.65
C ALA A 71 2.54 -0.55 -9.80
N PHE A 72 2.40 0.33 -10.78
CA PHE A 72 1.56 0.09 -11.94
C PHE A 72 2.06 -1.11 -12.74
N VAL A 73 3.35 -1.12 -13.11
CA VAL A 73 3.95 -2.18 -13.93
C VAL A 73 3.94 -3.51 -13.19
N THR A 74 4.34 -3.53 -11.92
CA THR A 74 4.40 -4.77 -11.13
C THR A 74 3.02 -5.33 -10.83
N ASN A 75 2.03 -4.51 -10.44
CA ASN A 75 0.67 -4.99 -10.24
C ASN A 75 0.07 -5.53 -11.54
N LYS A 76 0.28 -4.85 -12.67
CA LYS A 76 -0.18 -5.31 -13.98
C LYS A 76 0.38 -6.69 -14.34
N VAL A 77 1.69 -6.87 -14.23
CA VAL A 77 2.40 -8.07 -14.72
C VAL A 77 2.33 -9.23 -13.73
N ILE A 78 2.58 -8.96 -12.45
CA ILE A 78 2.75 -10.01 -11.42
C ILE A 78 1.40 -10.36 -10.79
N VAL A 79 0.64 -9.35 -10.36
CA VAL A 79 -0.58 -9.56 -9.57
C VAL A 79 -1.74 -9.94 -10.47
N PHE A 80 -2.04 -9.10 -11.47
CA PHE A 80 -3.23 -9.29 -12.31
C PHE A 80 -2.95 -10.08 -13.59
N LYS A 81 -1.67 -10.32 -13.92
CA LYS A 81 -1.21 -11.01 -15.14
C LYS A 81 -1.88 -10.47 -16.40
N ASN A 82 -2.15 -9.16 -16.44
CA ASN A 82 -2.90 -8.51 -17.51
C ASN A 82 -1.94 -8.13 -18.65
N LYS A 83 -2.03 -8.86 -19.76
CA LYS A 83 -1.33 -8.52 -21.01
C LYS A 83 -2.20 -7.52 -21.78
N ALA A 84 -1.94 -6.22 -21.60
CA ALA A 84 -2.57 -5.22 -22.46
C ALA A 84 -2.20 -5.49 -23.92
N GLN A 85 -3.20 -5.50 -24.80
CA GLN A 85 -3.01 -5.84 -26.21
C GLN A 85 -2.68 -4.61 -27.06
N SER A 86 -2.79 -3.40 -26.50
CA SER A 86 -2.62 -2.12 -27.19
C SER A 86 -2.02 -1.03 -26.28
N ILE A 87 -1.25 -0.10 -26.87
CA ILE A 87 -0.72 1.10 -26.20
C ILE A 87 -1.84 1.98 -25.62
N ARG A 88 -3.00 2.04 -26.30
CA ARG A 88 -4.17 2.78 -25.81
C ARG A 88 -4.71 2.18 -24.52
N GLU A 89 -4.81 0.86 -24.47
CA GLU A 89 -5.24 0.14 -23.27
C GLU A 89 -4.24 0.32 -22.12
N PHE A 90 -2.94 0.30 -22.41
CA PHE A 90 -1.90 0.61 -21.43
C PHE A 90 -2.10 2.01 -20.83
N PHE A 91 -2.30 3.04 -21.67
CA PHE A 91 -2.44 4.42 -21.19
C PHE A 91 -3.72 4.63 -20.38
N VAL A 92 -4.85 4.04 -20.81
CA VAL A 92 -6.10 4.07 -20.03
C VAL A 92 -5.90 3.40 -18.68
N GLN A 93 -5.29 2.21 -18.62
CA GLN A 93 -4.98 1.54 -17.36
C GLN A 93 -4.11 2.41 -16.44
N PHE A 94 -3.09 3.06 -17.00
CA PHE A 94 -2.21 3.94 -16.24
C PHE A 94 -2.96 5.14 -15.65
N VAL A 95 -3.75 5.85 -16.45
CA VAL A 95 -4.54 6.99 -15.99
C VAL A 95 -5.56 6.56 -14.94
N THR A 96 -6.29 5.46 -15.16
CA THR A 96 -7.25 4.94 -14.16
C THR A 96 -6.54 4.54 -12.86
N PHE A 97 -5.33 4.00 -12.93
CA PHE A 97 -4.52 3.69 -11.74
C PHE A 97 -4.10 4.94 -10.97
N CYS A 98 -3.66 5.99 -11.67
CA CYS A 98 -3.32 7.27 -11.07
C CYS A 98 -4.56 7.93 -10.43
N LEU A 99 -5.72 7.88 -11.10
CA LEU A 99 -6.99 8.39 -10.56
C LEU A 99 -7.42 7.62 -9.31
N ALA A 100 -7.28 6.29 -9.30
CA ALA A 100 -7.58 5.47 -8.12
C ALA A 100 -6.72 5.87 -6.92
N ARG A 101 -5.41 6.11 -7.13
CA ARG A 101 -4.52 6.62 -6.08
C ARG A 101 -4.89 8.03 -5.61
N GLY A 102 -5.19 8.92 -6.55
CA GLY A 102 -5.64 10.28 -6.24
C GLY A 102 -6.92 10.27 -5.39
N PHE A 103 -7.88 9.42 -5.74
CA PHE A 103 -9.11 9.24 -4.97
C PHE A 103 -8.84 8.77 -3.54
N VAL A 104 -8.02 7.74 -3.36
CA VAL A 104 -7.66 7.25 -2.02
C VAL A 104 -6.89 8.30 -1.22
N PHE A 105 -6.03 9.10 -1.85
CA PHE A 105 -5.35 10.23 -1.21
C PHE A 105 -6.34 11.31 -0.75
N MET A 106 -7.38 11.61 -1.55
CA MET A 106 -8.43 12.54 -1.12
C MET A 106 -9.27 11.98 0.04
N LEU A 107 -9.54 10.67 0.06
CA LEU A 107 -10.19 10.03 1.20
C LEU A 107 -9.33 10.12 2.47
N ASP A 108 -8.02 9.97 2.36
CA ASP A 108 -7.09 10.10 3.49
C ASP A 108 -7.12 11.49 4.10
N ILE A 109 -7.06 12.53 3.26
CA ILE A 109 -7.25 13.91 3.68
C ILE A 109 -8.63 14.08 4.33
N GLY A 110 -9.71 13.63 3.69
CA GLY A 110 -11.07 13.79 4.20
C GLY A 110 -11.30 13.12 5.56
N ILE A 111 -10.80 11.89 5.73
CA ILE A 111 -10.89 11.17 7.02
C ILE A 111 -10.08 11.90 8.09
N THR A 112 -8.87 12.36 7.77
CA THR A 112 -8.02 13.12 8.70
C THR A 112 -8.69 14.42 9.12
N LEU A 113 -9.24 15.18 8.17
CA LEU A 113 -10.00 16.41 8.45
C LEU A 113 -11.16 16.15 9.43
N VAL A 114 -11.95 15.09 9.20
CA VAL A 114 -13.08 14.77 10.07
C VAL A 114 -12.64 14.26 11.44
N THR A 115 -11.68 13.33 11.48
CA THR A 115 -11.36 12.56 12.69
C THR A 115 -10.31 13.21 13.58
N VAL A 116 -9.44 14.04 13.00
CA VAL A 116 -8.30 14.66 13.69
C VAL A 116 -8.49 16.17 13.84
N GLU A 117 -9.03 16.86 12.83
CA GLU A 117 -9.17 18.33 12.88
C GLU A 117 -10.53 18.80 13.39
N LEU A 118 -11.64 18.25 12.89
CA LEU A 118 -12.98 18.76 13.19
C LEU A 118 -13.64 18.12 14.42
N TYR A 119 -13.50 16.80 14.60
CA TYR A 119 -14.22 16.05 15.64
C TYR A 119 -13.29 15.24 16.56
N SER A 120 -12.05 15.69 16.76
CA SER A 120 -11.04 14.97 17.57
C SER A 120 -11.54 14.60 18.96
N ASP A 121 -12.17 15.53 19.68
CA ASP A 121 -12.65 15.30 21.06
C ASP A 121 -13.74 14.22 21.14
N PHE A 122 -14.62 14.16 20.14
CA PHE A 122 -15.64 13.12 20.03
C PHE A 122 -14.99 11.74 19.89
N PHE A 123 -13.98 11.62 19.02
CA PHE A 123 -13.27 10.36 18.79
C PHE A 123 -12.35 9.96 19.95
N ILE A 124 -11.69 10.91 20.60
CA ILE A 124 -10.92 10.69 21.82
C ILE A 124 -11.80 10.14 22.94
N THR A 125 -13.01 10.68 23.07
CA THR A 125 -13.98 10.26 24.10
C THR A 125 -14.55 8.88 23.82
N ILE A 126 -15.00 8.61 22.58
CA ILE A 126 -15.58 7.31 22.23
C ILE A 126 -14.56 6.17 22.33
N LEU A 127 -13.29 6.44 22.01
CA LEU A 127 -12.17 5.50 22.14
C LEU A 127 -11.59 5.46 23.56
N ARG A 128 -12.10 6.29 24.49
CA ARG A 128 -11.65 6.42 25.89
C ARG A 128 -10.14 6.68 26.00
N LEU A 129 -9.57 7.44 25.08
CA LEU A 129 -8.11 7.70 25.04
C LEU A 129 -7.65 8.59 26.21
N ASN A 130 -8.56 9.39 26.78
CA ASN A 130 -8.29 10.21 27.96
C ASN A 130 -8.01 9.38 29.23
N GLU A 131 -8.39 8.11 29.24
CA GLU A 131 -8.17 7.21 30.39
C GLU A 131 -6.82 6.48 30.32
N ILE A 132 -6.07 6.65 29.22
CA ILE A 132 -4.80 5.95 29.00
C ILE A 132 -3.67 6.64 29.77
N ASN A 133 -2.87 5.83 30.48
CA ASN A 133 -1.68 6.32 31.16
C ASN A 133 -0.48 6.41 30.18
N PHE A 134 -0.33 7.57 29.56
CA PHE A 134 0.77 7.83 28.60
C PHE A 134 2.17 7.89 29.24
N GLY A 135 2.26 8.00 30.56
CA GLY A 135 3.53 8.05 31.30
C GLY A 135 4.20 6.69 31.50
N LYS A 136 3.61 5.59 30.99
CA LYS A 136 4.13 4.22 31.18
C LYS A 136 4.05 3.40 29.90
N GLY A 137 4.91 2.40 29.82
CA GLY A 137 4.90 1.39 28.74
C GLY A 137 5.37 1.93 27.40
N LEU A 138 4.74 1.44 26.31
CA LEU A 138 5.12 1.80 24.94
C LEU A 138 4.89 3.29 24.63
N PHE A 139 3.94 3.94 25.33
CA PHE A 139 3.60 5.36 25.15
C PHE A 139 4.69 6.31 25.66
N SER A 140 5.52 5.87 26.61
CA SER A 140 6.63 6.65 27.16
C SER A 140 7.98 6.34 26.49
N TRP A 141 8.02 5.48 25.47
CA TRP A 141 9.27 5.19 24.77
C TRP A 141 9.68 6.40 23.92
N SER A 142 10.94 6.81 24.03
CA SER A 142 11.47 8.06 23.44
C SER A 142 11.17 8.27 21.95
N VAL A 143 10.99 7.19 21.18
CA VAL A 143 10.67 7.28 19.75
C VAL A 143 9.16 7.40 19.53
N LEU A 144 8.36 6.66 20.28
CA LEU A 144 6.91 6.58 20.11
C LEU A 144 6.16 7.75 20.78
N SER A 145 6.71 8.33 21.84
CA SER A 145 6.04 9.40 22.60
C SER A 145 5.66 10.61 21.73
N ASN A 146 6.44 10.92 20.68
CA ASN A 146 6.12 11.98 19.74
C ASN A 146 4.86 11.68 18.88
N TYR A 147 4.56 10.41 18.65
CA TYR A 147 3.47 9.97 17.77
C TYR A 147 2.25 9.44 18.53
N ILE A 148 2.43 8.90 19.75
CA ILE A 148 1.34 8.29 20.53
C ILE A 148 1.36 8.68 22.02
N GLY A 149 2.18 9.65 22.43
CA GLY A 149 2.38 10.02 23.84
C GLY A 149 1.30 10.90 24.45
N ASN A 150 0.22 11.19 23.73
CA ASN A 150 -0.97 11.86 24.27
C ASN A 150 -2.22 11.40 23.49
N ALA A 151 -3.41 11.72 24.03
CA ALA A 151 -4.68 11.29 23.45
C ALA A 151 -4.92 11.80 22.02
N VAL A 152 -4.49 13.02 21.70
CA VAL A 152 -4.66 13.64 20.38
C VAL A 152 -3.77 12.94 19.34
N ASN A 153 -2.49 12.77 19.64
CA ASN A 153 -1.54 12.11 18.76
C ASN A 153 -1.89 10.63 18.59
N LEU A 154 -2.32 9.96 19.67
CA LEU A 154 -2.79 8.58 19.59
C LEU A 154 -4.05 8.46 18.73
N ASN A 155 -5.01 9.40 18.84
CA ASN A 155 -6.18 9.46 17.96
C ASN A 155 -5.76 9.57 16.48
N ALA A 156 -4.90 10.55 16.16
CA ALA A 156 -4.40 10.74 14.81
C ALA A 156 -3.66 9.51 14.28
N PHE A 157 -2.84 8.86 15.11
CA PHE A 157 -2.12 7.65 14.75
C PHE A 157 -3.08 6.47 14.46
N ILE A 158 -4.09 6.26 15.31
CA ILE A 158 -5.09 5.19 15.12
C ILE A 158 -5.83 5.39 13.79
N PHE A 159 -6.35 6.59 13.53
CA PHE A 159 -7.06 6.86 12.29
C PHE A 159 -6.16 6.79 11.07
N ALA A 160 -4.91 7.26 11.15
CA ALA A 160 -3.95 7.09 10.08
C ALA A 160 -3.71 5.60 9.77
N LEU A 161 -3.56 4.74 10.78
CA LEU A 161 -3.42 3.29 10.55
C LEU A 161 -4.66 2.68 9.89
N ILE A 162 -5.85 3.00 10.38
CA ILE A 162 -7.13 2.53 9.81
C ILE A 162 -7.23 2.96 8.35
N THR A 163 -6.96 4.23 8.07
CA THR A 163 -7.02 4.79 6.73
C THR A 163 -6.00 4.17 5.80
N GLN A 164 -4.78 3.87 6.25
CA GLN A 164 -3.79 3.17 5.42
C GLN A 164 -4.22 1.75 5.05
N VAL A 165 -4.83 1.02 5.98
CA VAL A 165 -5.38 -0.32 5.68
C VAL A 165 -6.54 -0.21 4.68
N LEU A 166 -7.47 0.72 4.91
CA LEU A 166 -8.58 0.98 3.98
C LEU A 166 -8.08 1.39 2.59
N ALA A 167 -7.07 2.25 2.54
CA ALA A 167 -6.44 2.73 1.32
C ALA A 167 -5.88 1.57 0.49
N ILE A 168 -5.21 0.61 1.12
CA ILE A 168 -4.68 -0.57 0.44
C ILE A 168 -5.81 -1.45 -0.11
N ILE A 169 -6.84 -1.69 0.70
CA ILE A 169 -8.00 -2.52 0.31
C ILE A 169 -8.76 -1.87 -0.86
N ILE A 170 -9.06 -0.56 -0.76
CA ILE A 170 -9.75 0.19 -1.80
C ILE A 170 -8.92 0.22 -3.08
N ASN A 171 -7.61 0.49 -2.97
CA ASN A 171 -6.72 0.46 -4.13
C ASN A 171 -6.69 -0.92 -4.80
N TYR A 172 -6.69 -2.01 -4.03
CA TYR A 172 -6.79 -3.37 -4.58
C TYR A 172 -8.12 -3.57 -5.33
N ILE A 173 -9.25 -3.21 -4.72
CA ILE A 173 -10.59 -3.32 -5.34
C ILE A 173 -10.65 -2.51 -6.63
N LEU A 174 -10.23 -1.24 -6.59
CA LEU A 174 -10.19 -0.36 -7.76
C LEU A 174 -9.26 -0.91 -8.85
N SER A 175 -8.09 -1.39 -8.46
CA SER A 175 -7.12 -2.00 -9.39
C SER A 175 -7.71 -3.24 -10.07
N LYS A 176 -8.40 -4.10 -9.32
CA LYS A 176 -8.97 -5.34 -9.83
C LYS A 176 -10.15 -5.10 -10.77
N TYR A 177 -11.10 -4.26 -10.37
CA TYR A 177 -12.38 -4.14 -11.07
C TYR A 177 -12.43 -3.01 -12.09
N PHE A 178 -11.60 -1.98 -11.97
CA PHE A 178 -11.61 -0.82 -12.86
C PHE A 178 -10.34 -0.70 -13.70
N VAL A 179 -9.17 -0.91 -13.09
CA VAL A 179 -7.89 -0.76 -13.81
C VAL A 179 -7.59 -1.99 -14.67
N PHE A 180 -7.47 -3.17 -14.06
CA PHE A 180 -6.99 -4.38 -14.71
C PHE A 180 -8.10 -5.38 -15.01
N LYS A 181 -9.26 -4.89 -15.50
CA LYS A 181 -10.34 -5.79 -15.95
C LYS A 181 -9.77 -6.87 -16.85
N LYS A 182 -10.01 -8.14 -16.47
CA LYS A 182 -9.83 -9.26 -17.40
C LYS A 182 -10.92 -9.12 -18.46
N LYS A 183 -10.50 -8.85 -19.70
CA LYS A 183 -11.35 -9.02 -20.87
C LYS A 183 -11.41 -10.50 -21.22
#